data_AF-A0A920TCM4-F1
#
_entry.id   AF-A0A920TCM4-F1
#
_cell.length_a   1.000
_cell.length_b   1.000
_cell.length_c   1.000
_cell.angle_alpha   90.00
_cell.angle_beta   90.00
_cell.angle_gamma   90.00
#
_symmetry.space_group_name_H-M   'P 1'
#
loop_
_entity.id
_entity.type
_entity.pdbx_description
1 polymer ?
#
loop_
_entity_poly.entity_id
_entity_poly.type
_entity_poly.pdbx_seq_one_letter_code
_entity_poly.pdbx_strand_id
1 'polypeptide(L)' 'MRIPPLFLLTLAMTIPTQTSSADDQVLYLASTADKTIVAYDIDGKSGHLTKNFSVALPGNGGPWHFRPTRSSFTPQ' A
#
# COMPACT_ATOMS: atom_id res chain seq x y z
N MET A 1 12.04 -45.35 2.53
CA MET A 1 10.71 -44.81 2.14
C MET A 1 10.91 -43.95 0.88
N ARG A 2 10.34 -44.36 -0.26
CA ARG A 2 10.37 -43.58 -1.51
C ARG A 2 9.07 -42.80 -1.57
N ILE A 3 9.13 -41.47 -1.46
CA ILE A 3 7.97 -40.59 -1.58
C ILE A 3 7.55 -40.62 -3.06
N PRO A 4 6.28 -40.97 -3.39
CA PRO A 4 5.83 -41.03 -4.77
C PRO A 4 5.84 -39.62 -5.39
N PRO A 5 6.25 -39.47 -6.66
CA PRO A 5 6.39 -38.16 -7.30
C PRO A 5 5.05 -37.39 -7.39
N LEU A 6 3.93 -38.09 -7.28
CA LEU A 6 2.59 -37.49 -7.25
C LEU A 6 2.35 -36.62 -6.01
N PHE A 7 2.99 -36.93 -4.88
CA PHE A 7 2.83 -36.18 -3.63
C PHE A 7 3.59 -34.84 -3.63
N LEU A 8 4.61 -34.70 -4.48
CA LEU A 8 5.30 -33.41 -4.69
C LEU A 8 4.49 -32.47 -5.59
N LEU A 9 3.68 -33.01 -6.51
CA LEU A 9 2.89 -32.20 -7.44
C LEU A 9 1.74 -31.45 -6.75
N THR A 10 1.14 -32.05 -5.70
CA THR A 10 0.02 -31.43 -4.98
C THR A 10 0.45 -30.27 -4.08
N LEU A 11 1.67 -30.29 -3.54
CA LEU A 11 2.19 -29.21 -2.70
C LEU A 11 2.58 -27.95 -3.51
N ALA A 12 2.86 -28.10 -4.81
CA ALA A 12 3.21 -26.98 -5.69
C ALA A 12 2.00 -26.13 -6.11
N MET A 13 0.76 -26.61 -5.92
CA MET A 13 -0.46 -25.89 -6.34
C MET A 13 -1.07 -24.99 -5.27
N THR A 14 -0.61 -25.04 -4.02
CA THR A 14 -1.02 -24.08 -2.98
C THR A 14 -0.09 -22.87 -2.99
N ILE A 15 -0.08 -22.12 -4.08
CA ILE A 15 0.48 -20.77 -4.06
C ILE A 15 -0.52 -19.95 -3.24
N PRO A 16 -0.16 -19.42 -2.05
CA PRO A 16 -1.03 -18.49 -1.36
C PRO A 16 -1.25 -17.33 -2.33
N THR A 17 -2.47 -17.19 -2.84
CA THR A 17 -2.87 -15.98 -3.54
C THR A 17 -2.73 -14.87 -2.53
N GLN A 18 -1.62 -14.12 -2.61
CA GLN A 18 -1.48 -12.87 -1.90
C GLN A 18 -2.64 -12.02 -2.41
N THR A 19 -3.67 -11.91 -1.60
CA THR A 19 -4.69 -10.89 -1.76
C THR A 19 -3.94 -9.58 -1.60
N SER A 20 -3.39 -9.08 -2.72
CA SER A 20 -3.08 -7.67 -2.89
C SER A 20 -4.35 -6.98 -2.41
N SER A 21 -4.23 -6.32 -1.27
CA SER A 21 -5.33 -5.60 -0.66
C SER A 21 -5.83 -4.67 -1.74
N ALA A 22 -7.02 -4.95 -2.28
CA ALA A 22 -7.57 -4.28 -3.45
C ALA A 22 -8.02 -2.84 -3.15
N ASP A 23 -7.42 -2.24 -2.12
CA ASP A 23 -7.64 -0.91 -1.61
C ASP A 23 -6.24 -0.42 -1.24
N ASP A 24 -5.50 0.08 -2.24
CA ASP A 24 -4.25 0.82 -2.03
C ASP A 24 -4.57 2.11 -1.28
N GLN A 25 -4.85 1.98 0.02
CA GLN A 25 -5.16 3.08 0.91
C GLN A 25 -3.85 3.69 1.38
N VAL A 26 -3.68 4.97 1.05
CA VAL A 26 -2.52 5.77 1.43
C VAL A 26 -2.96 6.81 2.45
N LEU A 27 -2.29 6.82 3.60
CA LEU A 27 -2.45 7.85 4.63
C LEU A 27 -1.40 8.93 4.42
N TYR A 28 -1.85 10.18 4.27
CA TYR A 28 -0.98 11.34 4.27
C TYR A 28 -1.06 12.08 5.62
N LEU A 29 0.06 12.19 6.31
CA LEU A 29 0.18 12.92 7.57
C LEU A 29 0.95 14.22 7.35
N ALA A 30 0.31 15.36 7.59
CA ALA A 30 0.95 16.67 7.59
C ALA A 30 1.35 17.06 9.02
N SER A 31 2.66 17.17 9.28
CA SER A 31 3.18 17.68 10.54
C SER A 31 3.50 19.17 10.40
N THR A 32 2.82 20.00 11.18
CA THR A 32 3.09 21.45 11.23
C THR A 32 4.38 21.74 11.99
N ALA A 33 4.67 20.98 13.04
CA ALA A 33 5.89 21.11 13.84
C ALA A 33 7.13 20.77 13.01
N ASP A 34 7.10 19.65 12.29
CA ASP A 34 8.23 19.18 11.49
C ASP A 34 8.27 19.81 10.09
N LYS A 35 7.21 20.52 9.70
CA LYS A 35 7.02 21.06 8.34
C LYS A 35 7.20 19.97 7.28
N THR A 36 6.56 18.82 7.48
CA THR A 36 6.65 17.69 6.54
C THR A 36 5.28 17.12 6.20
N ILE A 37 5.19 16.51 5.02
CA ILE A 37 4.11 15.58 4.67
C ILE A 37 4.74 14.20 4.51
N VAL A 38 4.18 13.22 5.19
CA VAL A 38 4.61 11.82 5.11
C VAL A 38 3.46 10.98 4.57
N ALA A 39 3.75 10.17 3.56
CA ALA A 39 2.82 9.18 3.02
C ALA A 39 3.12 7.81 3.64
N TYR A 40 2.06 7.09 4.03
CA TYR A 40 2.11 5.75 4.55
C TYR A 40 1.16 4.84 3.79
N ASP A 41 1.61 3.64 3.47
CA ASP A 41 0.74 2.56 3.02
C ASP A 41 0.12 1.90 4.24
N ILE A 42 -1.19 1.62 4.19
CA ILE A 42 -1.93 0.99 5.28
C ILE A 42 -2.18 -0.48 4.92
N ASP A 43 -1.71 -1.41 5.75
CA ASP A 43 -2.14 -2.80 5.62
C ASP A 43 -3.61 -2.94 6.02
N GLY A 44 -4.48 -3.25 5.05
CA GLY A 44 -5.93 -3.31 5.27
C GLY A 44 -6.42 -4.40 6.23
N LYS A 45 -5.55 -5.33 6.66
CA LYS A 45 -5.91 -6.41 7.61
C LYS A 45 -5.53 -6.09 9.05
N SER A 46 -4.38 -5.43 9.24
CA SER A 46 -3.77 -5.19 10.55
C SER A 46 -3.72 -3.71 10.93
N GLY A 47 -3.85 -2.80 9.96
CA GLY A 47 -3.68 -1.36 10.15
C GLY A 47 -2.23 -0.92 10.29
N HIS A 48 -1.26 -1.82 10.05
CA HIS A 48 0.16 -1.46 10.10
C HIS A 48 0.48 -0.42 9.02
N LEU A 49 1.20 0.64 9.43
CA LEU A 49 1.61 1.73 8.57
C LEU A 49 3.05 1.51 8.10
N THR A 50 3.25 1.47 6.79
CA THR A 50 4.59 1.43 6.19
C THR A 50 4.88 2.78 5.56
N LYS A 51 5.97 3.43 5.98
CA LYS A 51 6.36 4.74 5.42
C LYS A 51 6.76 4.57 3.96
N ASN A 52 6.09 5.30 3.07
CA ASN A 52 6.36 5.27 1.64
C ASN A 52 7.35 6.39 1.28
N PHE A 53 6.96 7.66 1.49
CA PHE A 53 7.83 8.81 1.24
C PHE A 53 7.57 9.97 2.20
N SER A 54 8.48 10.94 2.21
CA SER A 54 8.39 12.16 3.00
C SER A 54 8.85 13.34 2.17
N VAL A 55 8.12 14.45 2.26
CA VAL A 55 8.48 15.72 1.62
C VAL A 55 8.50 16.84 2.65
N ALA A 56 9.52 17.69 2.59
CA ALA A 56 9.61 18.88 3.41
C ALA A 56 8.77 20.00 2.77
N LEU A 57 8.06 20.75 3.61
CA LEU A 57 7.28 21.90 3.19
C LEU A 57 8.13 23.16 3.26
N PRO A 58 8.07 24.04 2.25
CA PRO A 58 8.81 25.31 2.25
C PRO A 58 8.26 26.35 3.27
N GLY A 59 7.32 25.97 4.14
CA GLY A 59 6.64 26.87 5.06
C GLY A 59 5.72 26.13 6.04
N ASN A 60 4.83 26.88 6.72
CA ASN A 60 3.80 26.27 7.57
C ASN A 60 2.71 25.67 6.66
N GLY A 61 2.52 24.36 6.69
CA GLY A 61 1.46 23.71 5.93
C GLY A 61 0.10 24.21 6.43
N GLY A 62 -0.55 25.08 5.66
CA GLY A 62 -1.92 25.51 5.93
C GLY A 62 -2.93 24.36 5.76
N PRO A 63 -4.25 24.64 5.78
CA PRO A 63 -5.24 23.61 5.53
C PRO A 63 -5.07 23.00 4.12
N TRP A 64 -4.93 21.68 4.07
CA TRP A 64 -4.80 20.90 2.83
C TRP A 64 -6.08 20.13 2.54
N HIS A 65 -6.46 20.08 1.26
CA HIS A 65 -7.58 19.27 0.79
C HIS A 65 -7.11 18.28 -0.28
N PHE A 66 -7.51 17.02 -0.12
CA PHE A 66 -7.37 16.02 -1.15
C PHE A 66 -8.55 16.11 -2.11
N ARG A 67 -8.27 16.16 -3.41
CA ARG A 67 -9.25 15.89 -4.45
C ARG A 67 -8.91 14.51 -5.05
N PRO A 68 -9.73 13.48 -4.80
CA PRO A 68 -9.51 12.19 -5.43
C PRO A 68 -9.79 12.32 -6.93
N THR A 69 -8.74 12.41 -7.75
CA THR A 69 -8.86 12.26 -9.20
C THR A 69 -8.73 10.79 -9.53
N ARG A 70 -9.86 10.16 -9.88
CA ARG A 70 -9.82 8.83 -10.52
C ARG A 70 -9.44 9.07 -11.98
N SER A 71 -8.20 8.82 -12.35
CA SER A 71 -7.84 8.75 -13.78
C SER A 71 -8.50 7.49 -14.34
N SER A 72 -9.71 7.61 -14.89
CA SER A 72 -10.26 6.56 -15.75
C SER A 72 -9.44 6.56 -17.03
N PHE A 73 -8.45 5.68 -17.11
CA PHE A 73 -7.80 5.36 -18.37
C PHE A 73 -8.86 4.70 -19.26
N THR A 74 -9.38 5.46 -20.24
CA THR A 74 -10.20 4.89 -21.31
C THR A 74 -9.27 4.68 -22.51
N PRO A 75 -8.88 3.43 -22.83
CA PRO A 75 -8.17 3.17 -24.08
C PRO A 75 -9.12 3.48 -25.24
N GLN A 76 -8.64 4.29 -26.19
CA GLN A 76 -9.22 4.50 -27.52
C GLN A 76 -8.84 3.35 -28.44
#